data_AF-G3PZ94-F1
#
_entry.id   AF-G3PZ94-F1
#
_cell.length_a   1.000
_cell.length_b   1.000
_cell.length_c   1.000
_cell.angle_alpha   90.00
_cell.angle_beta   90.00
_cell.angle_gamma   90.00
#
_symmetry.space_group_name_H-M   'P 1'
#
loop_
_entity.id
_entity.type
_entity.pdbx_description
1 polymer ?
#
loop_
_entity_poly.entity_id
_entity_poly.type
_entity_poly.pdbx_seq_one_letter_code
_entity_poly.pdbx_strand_id
1 'polypeptide(L)'
;ASYGDVSPEVRHHWNSFVVEELPHKLSNNEGQPVNLQALLPEAGETLFLEGPPGSGKTTVAHILVSSWSEGSAHPLSKFLDLSTLPLLFYVDCGKAKGDLFQEITIQRSLTERMSTEDELRTVLTSSREALLLLDGYREGNPLFDASLRKFLVEKGGCRVLVVACQGHWPTLKDTVEPKRVLQLQAV
;
A
#
# COMPACT_ATOMS: atom_id res chain seq x y z
N ALA A 1 15.40 6.33 4.92
CA ALA A 1 15.85 5.00 4.48
C ALA A 1 16.23 5.12 3.01
N SER A 2 17.48 4.83 2.65
CA SER A 2 17.89 4.74 1.24
C SER A 2 17.40 3.42 0.71
N TYR A 3 16.38 3.42 -0.15
CA TYR A 3 16.10 2.25 -0.97
C TYR A 3 17.31 2.01 -1.86
N GLY A 4 17.73 0.74 -1.95
CA GLY A 4 18.92 0.34 -2.72
C GLY A 4 18.84 0.87 -4.16
N ASP A 5 19.99 1.27 -4.69
CA ASP A 5 20.12 1.86 -6.01
C ASP A 5 19.54 0.92 -7.08
N VAL A 6 18.33 1.23 -7.53
CA VAL A 6 17.63 0.46 -8.57
C VAL A 6 18.41 0.67 -9.87
N SER A 7 18.86 -0.42 -10.52
CA SER A 7 19.60 -0.35 -11.79
C SER A 7 18.88 0.58 -12.79
N PRO A 8 19.61 1.38 -13.59
CA PRO A 8 19.03 2.23 -14.64
C PRO A 8 18.05 1.48 -15.55
N GLU A 9 18.31 0.22 -15.86
CA GLU A 9 17.45 -0.61 -16.73
C GLU A 9 16.10 -0.90 -16.07
N VAL A 10 16.11 -1.20 -14.76
CA VAL A 10 14.90 -1.45 -13.98
C VAL A 10 14.10 -0.15 -13.82
N ARG A 11 14.77 0.99 -13.63
CA ARG A 11 14.11 2.30 -13.61
C ARG A 11 13.44 2.63 -14.94
N HIS A 12 14.11 2.37 -16.07
CA HIS A 12 13.52 2.57 -17.40
C HIS A 12 12.28 1.69 -17.62
N HIS A 13 12.34 0.43 -17.23
CA HIS A 13 11.20 -0.49 -17.33
C HIS A 13 10.03 -0.04 -16.44
N TRP A 14 10.28 0.36 -15.19
CA TRP A 14 9.25 0.90 -14.30
C TRP A 14 8.61 2.16 -14.87
N ASN A 15 9.42 3.05 -15.45
CA ASN A 15 8.91 4.28 -16.05
C ASN A 15 8.00 4.02 -17.26
N SER A 16 8.35 3.08 -18.14
CA SER A 16 7.46 2.68 -19.24
C SER A 16 6.18 2.03 -18.72
N PHE A 17 6.27 1.09 -17.76
CA PHE A 17 5.09 0.48 -17.13
C PHE A 17 4.15 1.53 -16.52
N VAL A 18 4.70 2.51 -15.81
CA VAL A 18 3.95 3.60 -15.17
C VAL A 18 3.21 4.47 -16.18
N VAL A 19 3.91 4.90 -17.23
CA VAL A 19 3.40 5.94 -18.13
C VAL A 19 2.49 5.32 -19.20
N GLU A 20 2.82 4.12 -19.65
CA GLU A 20 2.21 3.52 -20.84
C GLU A 20 1.25 2.38 -20.50
N GLU A 21 1.47 1.62 -19.42
CA GLU A 21 0.67 0.43 -19.16
C GLU A 21 -0.33 0.62 -18.01
N LEU A 22 0.14 1.13 -16.87
CA LEU A 22 -0.64 1.22 -15.64
C LEU A 22 -1.96 2.01 -15.78
N PRO A 23 -2.02 3.15 -16.49
CA PRO A 23 -3.27 3.89 -16.68
C PRO A 23 -4.34 3.11 -17.45
N HIS A 24 -3.93 2.15 -18.28
CA HIS A 24 -4.84 1.34 -19.09
C HIS A 24 -5.24 0.02 -18.39
N LYS A 25 -4.48 -0.40 -17.37
CA LYS A 25 -4.73 -1.63 -16.61
C LYS A 25 -5.54 -1.42 -15.35
N LEU A 26 -5.66 -0.17 -14.88
CA LEU A 26 -6.33 0.16 -13.63
C LEU A 26 -7.80 0.49 -13.85
N SER A 27 -8.69 -0.27 -13.21
CA SER A 27 -10.13 -0.03 -13.25
C SER A 27 -10.77 -0.07 -11.87
N ASN A 28 -11.95 0.52 -11.72
CA ASN A 28 -12.77 0.34 -10.53
C ASN A 28 -13.47 -1.05 -10.52
N ASN A 29 -14.26 -1.29 -9.49
CA ASN A 29 -15.10 -2.49 -9.33
C ASN A 29 -16.19 -2.66 -10.42
N GLU A 30 -16.53 -1.60 -11.15
CA GLU A 30 -17.45 -1.64 -12.29
C GLU A 30 -16.73 -1.92 -13.63
N GLY A 31 -15.40 -2.10 -13.60
CA GLY A 31 -14.58 -2.31 -14.79
C GLY A 31 -14.31 -1.05 -15.60
N GLN A 32 -14.65 0.14 -15.07
CA GLN A 32 -14.37 1.41 -15.72
C GLN A 32 -12.91 1.82 -15.46
N PRO A 33 -12.18 2.33 -16.46
CA PRO A 33 -10.82 2.81 -16.26
C PRO A 33 -10.80 4.00 -15.31
N VAL A 34 -9.80 4.06 -14.44
CA VAL A 34 -9.62 5.15 -13.48
C VAL A 34 -8.22 5.75 -13.58
N ASN A 35 -8.09 7.00 -13.11
CA ASN A 35 -6.78 7.65 -13.08
C ASN A 35 -5.89 7.06 -11.97
N LEU A 36 -4.58 7.33 -12.06
CA LEU A 36 -3.62 6.85 -11.06
C LEU A 36 -3.85 7.47 -9.67
N GLN A 37 -4.45 8.67 -9.59
CA GLN A 37 -4.85 9.27 -8.30
C GLN A 37 -5.81 8.38 -7.50
N ALA A 38 -6.59 7.52 -8.17
CA ALA A 38 -7.44 6.56 -7.48
C ALA A 38 -6.66 5.57 -6.61
N LEU A 39 -5.35 5.36 -6.86
CA LEU A 39 -4.46 4.52 -6.03
C LEU A 39 -4.17 5.13 -4.65
N LEU A 40 -4.49 6.41 -4.43
CA LEU A 40 -4.28 7.08 -3.15
C LEU A 40 -5.59 7.08 -2.33
N PRO A 41 -5.69 6.31 -1.24
CA PRO A 41 -6.85 6.38 -0.36
C PRO A 41 -6.98 7.75 0.31
N GLU A 42 -8.22 8.17 0.53
CA GLU A 42 -8.56 9.34 1.34
C GLU A 42 -8.31 9.09 2.83
N ALA A 43 -8.25 10.17 3.63
CA ALA A 43 -8.06 10.05 5.07
C ALA A 43 -9.16 9.18 5.70
N GLY A 44 -8.77 8.16 6.45
CA GLY A 44 -9.68 7.18 7.05
C GLY A 44 -10.24 6.17 6.06
N GLU A 45 -9.79 6.14 4.80
CA GLU A 45 -10.18 5.14 3.81
C GLU A 45 -9.28 3.90 3.85
N THR A 46 -9.88 2.75 3.53
CA THR A 46 -9.16 1.52 3.18
C THR A 46 -9.47 1.22 1.72
N LEU A 47 -8.44 1.26 0.88
CA LEU A 47 -8.50 0.94 -0.53
C LEU A 47 -7.87 -0.43 -0.77
N PHE A 48 -8.50 -1.22 -1.63
CA PHE A 48 -7.98 -2.52 -2.07
C PHE A 48 -7.53 -2.44 -3.52
N LEU A 49 -6.30 -2.85 -3.81
CA LEU A 49 -5.81 -3.08 -5.16
C LEU A 49 -5.70 -4.58 -5.39
N GLU A 50 -6.60 -5.09 -6.23
CA GLU A 50 -6.70 -6.50 -6.55
C GLU A 50 -6.27 -6.81 -7.99
N GLY A 51 -6.08 -8.08 -8.27
CA GLY A 51 -5.76 -8.57 -9.61
C GLY A 51 -5.25 -10.01 -9.55
N PRO A 52 -5.22 -10.74 -10.68
CA PRO A 52 -4.68 -12.09 -10.73
C PRO A 52 -3.17 -12.13 -10.40
N PRO A 53 -2.60 -13.28 -10.03
CA PRO A 53 -1.15 -13.43 -9.91
C PRO A 53 -0.42 -12.95 -11.17
N GLY A 54 0.71 -12.25 -11.02
CA GLY A 54 1.49 -11.73 -12.15
C GLY A 54 1.01 -10.41 -12.77
N SER A 55 -0.11 -9.83 -12.33
CA SER A 55 -0.64 -8.54 -12.83
C SER A 55 0.24 -7.30 -12.57
N GLY A 56 1.34 -7.43 -11.82
CA GLY A 56 2.21 -6.28 -11.50
C GLY A 56 1.79 -5.49 -10.25
N LYS A 57 0.90 -6.02 -9.41
CA LYS A 57 0.45 -5.39 -8.15
C LYS A 57 1.60 -4.95 -7.23
N THR A 58 2.55 -5.84 -6.95
CA THR A 58 3.75 -5.54 -6.16
C THR A 58 4.62 -4.48 -6.84
N THR A 59 4.71 -4.51 -8.18
CA THR A 59 5.38 -3.46 -8.95
C THR A 59 4.72 -2.10 -8.69
N VAL A 60 3.38 -2.01 -8.72
CA VAL A 60 2.65 -0.78 -8.35
C VAL A 60 3.00 -0.33 -6.94
N ALA A 61 2.99 -1.24 -5.95
CA ALA A 61 3.36 -0.92 -4.57
C ALA A 61 4.78 -0.33 -4.46
N HIS A 62 5.75 -0.92 -5.16
CA HIS A 62 7.15 -0.46 -5.16
C HIS A 62 7.32 0.88 -5.85
N ILE A 63 6.59 1.10 -6.95
CA ILE A 63 6.60 2.39 -7.65
C ILE A 63 5.99 3.48 -6.75
N LEU A 64 4.91 3.20 -6.01
CA LEU A 64 4.32 4.15 -5.05
C LEU A 64 5.35 4.54 -3.97
N VAL A 65 6.03 3.57 -3.39
CA VAL A 65 7.08 3.80 -2.39
C VAL A 65 8.24 4.61 -2.98
N SER A 66 8.69 4.27 -4.19
CA SER A 66 9.78 4.96 -4.88
C SER A 66 9.40 6.41 -5.18
N SER A 67 8.20 6.63 -5.73
CA SER A 67 7.67 7.96 -6.01
C SER A 67 7.49 8.81 -4.77
N TRP A 68 7.10 8.22 -3.65
CA TRP A 68 7.04 8.93 -2.37
C TRP A 68 8.43 9.35 -1.90
N SER A 69 9.43 8.47 -2.02
CA SER A 69 10.80 8.75 -1.57
C SER A 69 11.56 9.75 -2.44
N GLU A 70 11.33 9.73 -3.75
CA GLU A 70 11.96 10.63 -4.73
C GLU A 70 11.20 11.95 -4.90
N GLY A 71 9.95 12.02 -4.42
CA GLY A 71 9.10 13.21 -4.49
C GLY A 71 8.88 13.70 -5.92
N SER A 72 9.06 15.01 -6.14
CA SER A 72 8.82 15.66 -7.44
C SER A 72 9.80 15.24 -8.54
N ALA A 73 10.89 14.53 -8.21
CA ALA A 73 11.83 14.01 -9.21
C ALA A 73 11.29 12.76 -9.93
N HIS A 74 10.35 12.04 -9.32
CA HIS A 74 9.83 10.80 -9.88
C HIS A 74 8.83 11.06 -11.03
N PRO A 75 8.85 10.30 -12.14
CA PRO A 75 7.92 10.49 -13.27
C PRO A 75 6.44 10.39 -12.89
N LEU A 76 6.09 9.57 -11.90
CA LEU A 76 4.73 9.48 -11.36
C LEU A 76 4.22 10.77 -10.72
N SER A 77 5.08 11.68 -10.27
CA SER A 77 4.65 12.90 -9.56
C SER A 77 3.70 13.78 -10.38
N LYS A 78 3.70 13.63 -11.72
CA LYS A 78 2.76 14.30 -12.64
C LYS A 78 1.35 13.71 -12.60
N PHE A 79 1.22 12.46 -12.20
CA PHE A 79 -0.02 11.68 -12.22
C PHE A 79 -0.56 11.37 -10.83
N LEU A 80 0.31 11.38 -9.82
CA LEU A 80 0.01 11.02 -8.45
C LEU A 80 0.74 11.98 -7.51
N ASP A 81 -0.02 12.73 -6.71
CA ASP A 81 0.55 13.65 -5.74
C ASP A 81 0.66 12.96 -4.38
N LEU A 82 1.90 12.61 -4.01
CA LEU A 82 2.21 12.00 -2.72
C LEU A 82 2.81 13.01 -1.73
N SER A 83 2.92 14.29 -2.11
CA SER A 83 3.54 15.33 -1.27
C SER A 83 2.76 15.58 0.02
N THR A 84 1.46 15.27 0.02
CA THR A 84 0.58 15.39 1.20
C THR A 84 0.76 14.25 2.21
N LEU A 85 1.64 13.28 1.94
CA LEU A 85 1.91 12.14 2.82
C LEU A 85 3.30 12.28 3.44
N PRO A 86 3.46 12.90 4.63
CA PRO A 86 4.76 12.96 5.29
C PRO A 86 5.23 11.59 5.78
N LEU A 87 4.33 10.61 5.92
CA LEU A 87 4.64 9.27 6.43
C LEU A 87 4.03 8.18 5.54
N LEU A 88 4.87 7.26 5.09
CA LEU A 88 4.46 6.04 4.40
C LEU A 88 5.07 4.83 5.10
N PHE A 89 4.24 3.86 5.50
CA PHE A 89 4.64 2.58 6.10
C PHE A 89 4.32 1.44 5.13
N TYR A 90 5.35 0.86 4.52
CA TYR A 90 5.27 -0.31 3.66
C TYR A 90 5.53 -1.56 4.48
N VAL A 91 4.69 -2.58 4.29
CA VAL A 91 4.82 -3.91 4.88
C VAL A 91 4.68 -4.95 3.77
N ASP A 92 5.69 -5.80 3.62
CA ASP A 92 5.62 -7.02 2.81
C ASP A 92 4.90 -8.09 3.64
N CYS A 93 3.62 -8.30 3.33
CA CYS A 93 2.76 -9.25 4.05
C CYS A 93 3.15 -10.70 3.74
N GLY A 94 3.82 -10.96 2.61
CA GLY A 94 4.32 -12.30 2.26
C GLY A 94 5.42 -12.79 3.20
N LYS A 95 6.08 -11.87 3.91
CA LYS A 95 7.12 -12.16 4.92
C LYS A 95 6.63 -12.03 6.36
N ALA A 96 5.38 -11.61 6.56
CA ALA A 96 4.83 -11.34 7.88
C ALA A 96 4.70 -12.63 8.71
N LYS A 97 5.25 -12.61 9.93
CA LYS A 97 5.20 -13.70 10.91
C LYS A 97 4.56 -13.28 12.22
N GLY A 98 4.66 -12.00 12.58
CA GLY A 98 4.07 -11.42 13.79
C GLY A 98 2.76 -10.69 13.53
N ASP A 99 2.36 -9.87 14.50
CA ASP A 99 1.26 -8.91 14.33
C ASP A 99 1.67 -7.71 13.47
N LEU A 100 0.68 -6.92 13.05
CA LEU A 100 0.88 -5.77 12.18
C LEU A 100 1.96 -4.78 12.68
N PHE A 101 1.93 -4.41 13.96
CA PHE A 101 2.82 -3.37 14.49
C PHE A 101 4.25 -3.89 14.67
N GLN A 102 4.40 -5.17 15.05
CA GLN A 102 5.69 -5.84 15.04
C GLN A 102 6.30 -5.87 13.65
N GLU A 103 5.52 -6.24 12.63
CA GLU A 103 5.98 -6.30 11.24
C GLU A 103 6.40 -4.95 10.70
N ILE A 104 5.64 -3.88 10.98
CA ILE A 104 6.02 -2.52 10.61
C ILE A 104 7.36 -2.15 11.27
N THR A 105 7.53 -2.48 12.54
CA THR A 105 8.76 -2.14 13.29
C THR A 105 9.98 -2.88 12.74
N ILE A 106 9.85 -4.19 12.50
CA ILE A 106 10.91 -5.07 12.02
C ILE A 106 11.32 -4.69 10.59
N GLN A 107 10.36 -4.61 9.68
CA GLN A 107 10.65 -4.44 8.24
C GLN A 107 11.16 -3.04 7.90
N ARG A 108 10.82 -2.03 8.71
CA ARG A 108 11.31 -0.66 8.54
C ARG A 108 12.57 -0.38 9.36
N SER A 109 13.07 -1.35 10.13
CA SER A 109 14.14 -1.15 11.12
C SER A 109 13.87 0.07 12.03
N LEU A 110 12.60 0.31 12.38
CA LEU A 110 12.19 1.46 13.18
C LEU A 110 12.58 1.34 14.65
N THR A 111 13.16 0.21 15.05
CA THR A 111 13.64 -0.08 16.41
C THR A 111 14.58 1.00 16.95
N GLU A 112 15.24 1.78 16.08
CA GLU A 112 16.11 2.89 16.48
C GLU A 112 15.42 4.27 16.49
N ARG A 113 14.22 4.41 15.91
CA ARG A 113 13.55 5.70 15.69
C ARG A 113 12.21 5.88 16.39
N MET A 114 11.55 4.79 16.77
CA MET A 114 10.36 4.83 17.63
C MET A 114 10.61 3.95 18.84
N SER A 115 10.34 4.51 20.01
CA SER A 115 10.73 3.94 21.30
C SER A 115 9.84 2.75 21.68
N THR A 116 8.58 2.75 21.21
CA THR A 116 7.58 1.72 21.56
C THR A 116 6.57 1.45 20.44
N GLU A 117 5.95 0.27 20.48
CA GLU A 117 4.80 -0.11 19.64
C GLU A 117 3.62 0.87 19.81
N ASP A 118 3.42 1.38 21.03
CA ASP A 118 2.33 2.31 21.36
C ASP A 118 2.48 3.66 20.67
N GLU A 119 3.71 4.14 20.51
CA GLU A 119 4.00 5.35 19.73
C GLU A 119 3.64 5.15 18.25
N LEU A 120 4.06 4.04 17.65
CA LEU A 120 3.71 3.70 16.26
C LEU A 120 2.19 3.59 16.09
N ARG A 121 1.50 2.92 17.01
CA ARG A 121 0.05 2.81 17.00
C ARG A 121 -0.61 4.18 17.08
N THR A 122 -0.12 5.05 17.96
CA THR A 122 -0.62 6.42 18.11
C THR A 122 -0.40 7.23 16.83
N VAL A 123 0.78 7.15 16.22
CA VAL A 123 1.09 7.86 14.96
C VAL A 123 0.15 7.40 13.84
N LEU A 124 -0.05 6.09 13.68
CA LEU A 124 -0.93 5.57 12.64
C LEU A 124 -2.39 5.93 12.90
N THR A 125 -2.90 5.80 14.12
CA THR A 125 -4.32 6.03 14.44
C THR A 125 -4.71 7.50 14.47
N SER A 126 -3.79 8.41 14.83
CA SER A 126 -4.04 9.85 14.94
C SER A 126 -3.77 10.64 13.66
N SER A 127 -2.93 10.12 12.74
CA SER A 127 -2.54 10.84 11.54
C SER A 127 -3.48 10.62 10.37
N ARG A 128 -3.97 11.72 9.78
CA ARG A 128 -4.73 11.72 8.51
C ARG A 128 -3.84 11.69 7.27
N GLU A 129 -2.54 11.87 7.48
CA GLU A 129 -1.54 12.05 6.44
C GLU A 129 -0.55 10.87 6.40
N ALA A 130 -0.74 9.87 7.27
CA ALA A 130 -0.02 8.61 7.19
C ALA A 130 -0.71 7.67 6.19
N LEU A 131 0.11 7.01 5.35
CA LEU A 131 -0.30 5.91 4.50
C LEU A 131 0.33 4.59 4.99
N LEU A 132 -0.50 3.61 5.30
CA LEU A 132 -0.09 2.21 5.47
C LEU A 132 -0.32 1.45 4.17
N LEU A 133 0.74 0.90 3.60
CA LEU A 133 0.76 0.11 2.38
C LEU A 133 1.08 -1.35 2.71
N LEU A 134 0.11 -2.23 2.52
CA LEU A 134 0.22 -3.67 2.79
C LEU A 134 0.36 -4.40 1.46
N ASP A 135 1.59 -4.82 1.12
CA ASP A 135 1.87 -5.51 -0.13
C ASP A 135 1.79 -7.03 0.00
N GLY A 136 1.07 -7.67 -0.92
CA GLY A 136 0.93 -9.13 -0.99
C GLY A 136 0.07 -9.72 0.13
N TYR A 137 -0.92 -8.97 0.65
CA TYR A 137 -1.79 -9.47 1.71
C TYR A 137 -2.51 -10.76 1.27
N ARG A 138 -2.46 -11.76 2.16
CA ARG A 138 -3.18 -13.01 2.03
C ARG A 138 -3.60 -13.47 3.41
N GLU A 139 -4.90 -13.61 3.59
CA GLU A 139 -5.47 -14.14 4.82
C GLU A 139 -4.97 -15.55 5.10
N GLY A 140 -4.70 -15.85 6.37
CA GLY A 140 -4.15 -17.13 6.81
C GLY A 140 -3.08 -17.02 7.92
N ASN A 141 -2.69 -15.81 8.32
CA ASN A 141 -1.86 -15.58 9.51
C ASN A 141 -2.76 -15.02 10.63
N PRO A 142 -3.21 -15.84 11.60
CA PRO A 142 -4.19 -15.41 12.59
C PRO A 142 -3.77 -14.19 13.42
N LEU A 143 -2.47 -14.05 13.71
CA LEU A 143 -1.94 -12.93 14.49
C LEU A 143 -1.97 -11.63 13.69
N PHE A 144 -1.46 -11.69 12.46
CA PHE A 144 -1.49 -10.55 11.55
C PHE A 144 -2.92 -10.14 11.19
N ASP A 145 -3.76 -11.11 10.83
CA ASP A 145 -5.14 -10.87 10.41
C ASP A 145 -5.98 -10.27 11.56
N ALA A 146 -5.83 -10.77 12.79
CA ALA A 146 -6.54 -10.23 13.95
C ALA A 146 -6.09 -8.81 14.31
N SER A 147 -4.78 -8.56 14.32
CA SER A 147 -4.24 -7.23 14.61
C SER A 147 -4.57 -6.21 13.53
N LEU A 148 -4.50 -6.60 12.24
CA LEU A 148 -4.92 -5.78 11.13
C LEU A 148 -6.40 -5.43 11.22
N ARG A 149 -7.28 -6.41 11.44
CA ARG A 149 -8.73 -6.16 11.61
C ARG A 149 -9.00 -5.15 12.73
N LYS A 150 -8.39 -5.35 13.89
CA LYS A 150 -8.51 -4.43 15.02
C LYS A 150 -8.03 -3.03 14.64
N PHE A 151 -6.84 -2.94 14.02
CA PHE A 151 -6.30 -1.67 13.55
C PHE A 151 -7.27 -0.99 12.58
N LEU A 152 -7.83 -1.69 11.59
CA LEU A 152 -8.70 -1.06 10.60
C LEU A 152 -10.00 -0.49 11.18
N VAL A 153 -10.50 -1.07 12.28
CA VAL A 153 -11.63 -0.52 13.05
C VAL A 153 -11.21 0.73 13.84
N GLU A 154 -9.98 0.75 14.36
CA GLU A 154 -9.46 1.80 15.25
C GLU A 154 -8.68 2.91 14.52
N LYS A 155 -8.35 2.74 13.24
CA LYS A 155 -7.33 3.51 12.51
C LYS A 155 -7.60 5.02 12.37
N GLY A 156 -8.78 5.49 12.76
CA GLY A 156 -9.16 6.90 12.71
C GLY A 156 -8.94 7.51 11.32
N GLY A 157 -7.91 8.37 11.23
CA GLY A 157 -7.54 9.09 10.01
C GLY A 157 -6.62 8.35 9.04
N CYS A 158 -6.05 7.21 9.43
CA CYS A 158 -5.04 6.53 8.63
C CYS A 158 -5.57 6.11 7.27
N ARG A 159 -4.78 6.37 6.23
CA ARG A 159 -5.00 5.90 4.87
C ARG A 159 -4.40 4.52 4.76
N VAL A 160 -5.15 3.55 4.21
CA VAL A 160 -4.65 2.18 4.06
C VAL A 160 -4.84 1.72 2.63
N LEU A 161 -3.76 1.26 2.00
CA LEU A 161 -3.79 0.57 0.71
C LEU A 161 -3.40 -0.90 0.93
N VAL A 162 -4.34 -1.79 0.66
CA VAL A 162 -4.13 -3.24 0.72
C VAL A 162 -3.98 -3.77 -0.69
N VAL A 163 -2.83 -4.39 -0.98
CA VAL A 163 -2.52 -4.99 -2.27
C VAL A 163 -2.60 -6.51 -2.12
N ALA A 164 -3.56 -7.14 -2.79
CA ALA A 164 -3.88 -8.56 -2.60
C ALA A 164 -4.28 -9.23 -3.92
N CYS A 165 -4.24 -10.56 -3.99
CA CYS A 165 -4.93 -11.26 -5.07
C CYS A 165 -6.43 -11.31 -4.80
N GLN A 166 -7.24 -11.42 -5.86
CA GLN A 166 -8.68 -11.59 -5.72
C GLN A 166 -9.01 -12.80 -4.83
N GLY A 167 -9.94 -12.61 -3.88
CA GLY A 167 -10.39 -13.65 -2.97
C GLY A 167 -9.43 -14.00 -1.82
N HIS A 168 -8.33 -13.27 -1.66
CA HIS A 168 -7.37 -13.50 -0.56
C HIS A 168 -7.74 -12.82 0.77
N TRP A 169 -8.85 -12.09 0.85
CA TRP A 169 -9.23 -11.32 2.03
C TRP A 169 -10.74 -11.35 2.34
N PRO A 170 -11.41 -12.52 2.28
CA PRO A 170 -12.86 -12.60 2.49
C PRO A 170 -13.29 -12.04 3.85
N THR A 171 -12.58 -12.32 4.95
CA THR A 171 -13.04 -11.84 6.28
C THR A 171 -12.68 -10.39 6.55
N LEU A 172 -11.62 -9.89 5.92
CA LEU A 172 -11.23 -8.48 6.05
C LEU A 172 -12.30 -7.58 5.41
N LYS A 173 -12.92 -8.06 4.33
CA LYS A 173 -14.05 -7.42 3.65
C LYS A 173 -15.27 -7.26 4.56
N ASP A 174 -15.54 -8.28 5.37
CA ASP A 174 -16.69 -8.29 6.28
C ASP A 174 -16.46 -7.38 7.50
N THR A 175 -15.19 -7.17 7.86
CA THR A 175 -14.82 -6.35 9.03
C THR A 175 -14.83 -4.86 8.72
N VAL A 176 -14.48 -4.51 7.49
CA VAL A 176 -14.33 -3.13 7.04
C VAL A 176 -15.00 -3.09 5.69
N GLU A 177 -16.17 -2.46 5.58
CA GLU A 177 -16.76 -2.23 4.26
C GLU A 177 -15.70 -1.54 3.39
N PRO A 178 -15.17 -2.23 2.36
CA PRO A 178 -14.12 -1.65 1.54
C PRO A 178 -14.75 -0.48 0.81
N LYS A 179 -14.36 0.74 1.19
CA LYS A 179 -14.87 1.95 0.56
C LYS A 179 -14.55 1.98 -0.92
N ARG A 180 -13.43 1.36 -1.32
CA ARG A 180 -12.97 1.34 -2.70
C ARG A 180 -12.17 0.08 -3.00
N VAL A 181 -12.48 -0.54 -4.13
CA VAL A 181 -11.73 -1.67 -4.69
C VAL A 181 -11.35 -1.31 -6.12
N LEU A 182 -10.06 -1.41 -6.43
CA LEU A 182 -9.49 -1.25 -7.75
C LEU A 182 -8.99 -2.60 -8.24
N GLN A 183 -9.11 -2.82 -9.54
CA GLN A 183 -8.65 -4.01 -10.23
C GLN A 183 -7.49 -3.64 -11.14
N LEU A 184 -6.45 -4.46 -11.10
CA LEU A 184 -5.30 -4.42 -11.98
C LEU A 184 -5.34 -5.62 -12.92
N GLN A 185 -5.54 -5.35 -14.19
CA GLN A 185 -5.67 -6.39 -15.21
C GLN A 185 -4.31 -7.05 -15.51
N ALA A 186 -4.31 -8.36 -15.77
CA ALA A 186 -3.15 -9.05 -16.36
C ALA A 186 -3.11 -8.85 -17.87
N VAL A 187 -1.93 -9.01 -18.45
CA VAL A 187 -1.71 -9.07 -19.92
C VAL A 187 -2.14 -10.44 -20.44
#